data_AF-A0A087EBV1-F1
#
_entry.id   AF-A0A087EBV1-F1
#
_cell.length_a   1.000
_cell.length_b   1.000
_cell.length_c   1.000
_cell.angle_alpha   90.00
_cell.angle_beta   90.00
_cell.angle_gamma   90.00
#
_symmetry.space_group_name_H-M   'P 1'
#
loop_
_entity.id
_entity.type
_entity.pdbx_description
1 polymer ?
#
loop_
_entity_poly.entity_id
_entity_poly.type
_entity_poly.pdbx_seq_one_letter_code
_entity_poly.pdbx_strand_id
1 'polypeptide(L)'
;MLGDMSELQETAQEPARQAGAEDANQSQKDAVRPGDAAAAESTETNTGASGSTADSDNATDNALPASSSALAAISAVPVNSGKPDDFEPLTDTYERLRHSHDSAELSEFARRPLPDKADQAAFSRATALLEAVAGNPSTPIEDRVQLAQTMPFPNVLVKLSVDSAPEVRRAVAGNADDKNWLVGRLTKDEDAQVRDIALRNGRTSWKMRLEGAQNPQTSPETLDFLAKLGAELESSASDVLSSMVRRAVALNPQAARPTLERLAADSSPQVAKAARSRLQDQ
;
A
#
# COMPACT_ATOMS: atom_id res chain seq x y z
N MET A 1 -60.89 22.86 40.72
CA MET A 1 -60.34 22.85 42.08
C MET A 1 -58.91 23.35 42.02
N LEU A 2 -58.74 24.66 42.20
CA LEU A 2 -57.53 25.29 42.74
C LEU A 2 -57.51 24.90 44.24
N GLY A 3 -56.44 24.56 44.94
CA GLY A 3 -55.03 24.97 44.95
C GLY A 3 -54.74 25.46 46.38
N ASP A 4 -53.84 24.79 47.13
CA ASP A 4 -52.95 25.31 48.20
C ASP A 4 -52.34 24.15 49.01
N MET A 5 -51.01 23.98 49.06
CA MET A 5 -49.99 24.67 49.90
C MET A 5 -49.96 24.19 51.35
N SER A 6 -48.84 23.55 51.71
CA SER A 6 -48.20 23.44 53.05
C SER A 6 -46.91 22.63 52.82
N GLU A 7 -45.76 23.20 52.43
CA GLU A 7 -44.75 23.92 53.23
C GLU A 7 -44.09 23.12 54.38
N LEU A 8 -42.75 22.98 54.24
CA LEU A 8 -41.67 23.04 55.26
C LEU A 8 -41.53 21.83 56.23
N GLN A 9 -40.35 21.32 56.63
CA GLN A 9 -38.94 21.76 56.54
C GLN A 9 -37.98 20.64 57.01
N GLU A 10 -36.69 20.79 56.66
CA GLU A 10 -35.46 20.33 57.37
C GLU A 10 -35.11 18.81 57.36
N THR A 11 -33.86 18.33 57.23
CA THR A 11 -32.46 18.83 57.33
C THR A 11 -31.55 17.85 56.54
N ALA A 12 -30.68 18.30 55.63
CA ALA A 12 -29.25 18.61 55.81
C ALA A 12 -28.29 17.46 56.22
N GLN A 13 -27.21 17.32 55.42
CA GLN A 13 -25.80 16.93 55.74
C GLN A 13 -25.21 15.62 55.17
N GLU A 14 -24.44 15.78 54.08
CA GLU A 14 -23.06 15.27 53.89
C GLU A 14 -22.12 15.81 55.01
N PRO A 15 -20.90 15.27 55.31
CA PRO A 15 -19.84 14.92 54.33
C PRO A 15 -18.79 13.83 54.75
N ALA A 16 -17.69 13.77 53.97
CA ALA A 16 -16.32 13.25 54.22
C ALA A 16 -15.99 11.84 53.66
N ARG A 17 -15.06 11.66 52.71
CA ARG A 17 -13.58 11.87 52.65
C ARG A 17 -12.75 11.00 53.61
N GLN A 18 -11.99 10.07 53.03
CA GLN A 18 -10.57 9.65 53.30
C GLN A 18 -10.40 8.16 52.93
N ALA A 19 -9.25 7.56 52.65
CA ALA A 19 -7.91 7.89 52.17
C ALA A 19 -7.07 6.60 52.40
N GLY A 20 -6.02 6.36 51.60
CA GLY A 20 -4.96 5.35 51.83
C GLY A 20 -4.83 4.36 50.66
N ALA A 21 -3.83 4.43 49.76
CA ALA A 21 -2.38 4.16 49.92
C ALA A 21 -2.13 2.64 50.13
N GLU A 22 -1.16 1.94 49.54
CA GLU A 22 0.13 2.26 48.89
C GLU A 22 0.71 0.96 48.26
N ASP A 23 1.68 1.14 47.33
CA ASP A 23 2.80 0.28 46.84
C ASP A 23 2.85 0.20 45.30
N ALA A 24 3.66 1.00 44.60
CA ALA A 24 5.12 1.05 44.50
C ALA A 24 5.73 -0.06 43.61
N ASN A 25 6.09 0.30 42.38
CA ASN A 25 7.40 -0.07 41.82
C ASN A 25 7.87 1.00 40.81
N GLN A 26 9.15 1.34 40.91
CA GLN A 26 9.78 2.54 40.40
C GLN A 26 11.12 2.16 39.74
N SER A 27 11.55 2.99 38.78
CA SER A 27 12.88 3.04 38.10
C SER A 27 12.92 2.29 36.76
N GLN A 28 13.44 2.82 35.64
CA GLN A 28 14.38 3.91 35.32
C GLN A 28 13.89 4.59 34.01
N LYS A 29 13.75 5.91 33.83
CA LYS A 29 14.72 7.01 33.70
C LYS A 29 15.88 6.76 32.72
N ASP A 30 15.78 7.35 31.53
CA ASP A 30 16.83 8.21 30.99
C ASP A 30 16.23 9.29 30.08
N ALA A 31 16.50 10.54 30.44
CA ALA A 31 16.18 11.75 29.69
C ALA A 31 17.49 12.53 29.55
N VAL A 32 17.87 12.85 28.31
CA VAL A 32 18.89 13.86 28.03
C VAL A 32 18.25 14.96 27.18
N ARG A 33 18.25 16.17 27.73
CA ARG A 33 17.85 17.44 27.09
C ARG A 33 19.13 18.25 26.75
N PRO A 34 19.06 19.41 26.07
CA PRO A 34 19.94 19.76 24.96
C PRO A 34 20.96 20.85 25.36
N GLY A 35 21.91 21.14 24.48
CA GLY A 35 22.79 22.30 24.59
C GLY A 35 23.09 22.88 23.21
N ASP A 36 22.68 24.14 23.03
CA ASP A 36 22.97 25.01 21.88
C ASP A 36 24.45 25.39 21.80
N ALA A 37 25.00 25.55 20.59
CA ALA A 37 25.95 26.61 20.23
C ALA A 37 26.32 26.62 18.72
N ALA A 38 25.76 27.62 18.02
CA ALA A 38 26.31 28.49 16.97
C ALA A 38 27.51 28.09 16.06
N ALA A 39 27.23 28.14 14.75
CA ALA A 39 27.86 28.93 13.66
C ALA A 39 29.41 29.00 13.46
N ALA A 40 29.87 28.56 12.28
CA ALA A 40 30.71 29.27 11.28
C ALA A 40 31.20 28.23 10.23
N GLU A 41 30.83 28.32 8.96
CA GLU A 41 31.67 28.85 7.85
C GLU A 41 33.05 28.16 7.80
N SER A 42 33.44 27.36 6.81
CA SER A 42 33.73 27.77 5.43
C SER A 42 34.12 26.54 4.57
N THR A 43 33.69 26.55 3.30
CA THR A 43 34.44 26.14 2.09
C THR A 43 35.39 24.93 2.12
N GLU A 44 35.17 23.95 1.24
CA GLU A 44 35.98 23.83 0.01
C GLU A 44 35.45 22.72 -0.92
N THR A 45 35.58 23.04 -2.20
CA THR A 45 35.13 22.36 -3.42
C THR A 45 36.15 21.37 -3.95
N ASN A 46 35.73 20.23 -4.52
CA ASN A 46 36.15 19.67 -5.83
C ASN A 46 35.60 18.24 -5.99
N THR A 47 34.69 17.90 -6.91
CA THR A 47 34.91 17.63 -8.36
C THR A 47 36.30 17.06 -8.64
N GLY A 48 36.50 15.78 -8.96
CA GLY A 48 35.84 14.99 -10.00
C GLY A 48 36.83 14.82 -11.15
N ALA A 49 37.35 13.62 -11.38
CA ALA A 49 37.98 13.24 -12.64
C ALA A 49 38.15 11.72 -12.72
N SER A 50 37.44 11.10 -13.67
CA SER A 50 37.71 9.77 -14.22
C SER A 50 38.94 9.82 -15.13
N GLY A 51 39.71 8.73 -15.17
CA GLY A 51 40.82 8.54 -16.11
C GLY A 51 41.37 7.13 -16.04
N SER A 52 41.08 6.36 -17.09
CA SER A 52 41.50 5.00 -17.43
C SER A 52 43.03 4.82 -17.55
N THR A 53 43.56 3.61 -17.27
CA THR A 53 44.35 2.77 -18.21
C THR A 53 44.90 1.50 -17.53
N ALA A 54 44.91 0.41 -18.29
CA ALA A 54 45.60 -0.86 -18.02
C ALA A 54 47.13 -0.73 -18.15
N ASP A 55 47.92 -1.54 -17.44
CA ASP A 55 48.74 -2.65 -18.00
C ASP A 55 49.49 -3.41 -16.88
N SER A 56 49.97 -4.58 -17.27
CA SER A 56 50.62 -5.73 -16.63
C SER A 56 51.81 -5.46 -15.69
N ASP A 57 52.00 -6.35 -14.70
CA ASP A 57 53.29 -7.03 -14.46
C ASP A 57 53.21 -8.19 -13.44
N ASN A 58 54.05 -9.20 -13.70
CA ASN A 58 54.07 -10.55 -13.13
C ASN A 58 55.24 -10.73 -12.12
N ALA A 59 55.13 -11.80 -11.33
CA ALA A 59 56.16 -12.57 -10.61
C ALA A 59 56.47 -12.20 -9.14
N THR A 60 56.19 -13.13 -8.23
CA THR A 60 57.22 -14.06 -7.71
C THR A 60 56.64 -15.16 -6.81
N ASP A 61 57.05 -16.39 -7.11
CA ASP A 61 57.34 -17.54 -6.25
C ASP A 61 56.59 -17.74 -4.92
N ASN A 62 55.89 -18.88 -4.80
CA ASN A 62 56.46 -19.95 -3.98
C ASN A 62 55.92 -21.34 -4.35
N ALA A 63 56.86 -22.28 -4.51
CA ALA A 63 56.64 -23.65 -4.92
C ALA A 63 56.24 -24.57 -3.75
N LEU A 64 55.64 -25.69 -4.16
CA LEU A 64 55.07 -26.83 -3.42
C LEU A 64 56.11 -27.57 -2.52
N PRO A 65 55.65 -28.59 -1.76
CA PRO A 65 55.80 -29.92 -2.35
C PRO A 65 54.56 -30.82 -2.23
N ALA A 66 54.49 -31.72 -3.20
CA ALA A 66 53.48 -32.75 -3.40
C ALA A 66 53.55 -33.87 -2.35
N SER A 67 52.41 -34.55 -2.16
CA SER A 67 52.37 -35.95 -1.76
C SER A 67 51.23 -36.63 -2.50
N SER A 68 51.59 -37.63 -3.28
CA SER A 68 50.75 -38.47 -4.12
C SER A 68 49.99 -39.51 -3.30
N SER A 69 48.74 -39.77 -3.67
CA SER A 69 48.20 -41.13 -3.64
C SER A 69 46.99 -41.21 -4.58
N ALA A 70 47.20 -41.89 -5.71
CA ALA A 70 46.13 -42.41 -6.54
C ALA A 70 45.78 -43.80 -6.03
N LEU A 71 44.48 -44.13 -5.90
CA LEU A 71 43.89 -45.43 -6.23
C LEU A 71 42.37 -45.46 -5.97
N ALA A 72 41.72 -46.22 -6.85
CA ALA A 72 40.38 -46.82 -6.74
C ALA A 72 39.16 -45.94 -7.08
N ALA A 73 38.85 -45.95 -8.37
CA ALA A 73 37.48 -45.89 -8.87
C ALA A 73 36.63 -46.97 -8.19
N ILE A 74 35.65 -46.54 -7.40
CA ILE A 74 34.62 -47.42 -6.86
C ILE A 74 33.42 -47.29 -7.79
N SER A 75 33.12 -48.37 -8.52
CA SER A 75 31.88 -48.50 -9.29
C SER A 75 30.70 -48.26 -8.36
N ALA A 76 30.01 -47.14 -8.55
CA ALA A 76 28.72 -46.90 -7.93
C ALA A 76 27.72 -47.87 -8.57
N VAL A 77 27.35 -48.90 -7.80
CA VAL A 77 26.15 -49.70 -8.02
C VAL A 77 24.98 -48.73 -8.18
N PRO A 78 24.15 -48.81 -9.23
CA PRO A 78 22.97 -47.98 -9.31
C PRO A 78 22.01 -48.48 -8.24
N VAL A 79 22.02 -47.83 -7.08
CA VAL A 79 20.92 -47.95 -6.14
C VAL A 79 19.75 -47.27 -6.83
N ASN A 80 18.91 -48.09 -7.45
CA ASN A 80 17.61 -47.71 -7.98
C ASN A 80 16.77 -47.15 -6.82
N SER A 81 17.01 -45.89 -6.52
CA SER A 81 16.19 -45.08 -5.65
C SER A 81 15.02 -44.68 -6.52
N GLY A 82 13.89 -45.39 -6.34
CA GLY A 82 12.64 -45.03 -6.99
C GLY A 82 12.38 -43.55 -6.76
N LYS A 83 12.55 -42.74 -7.81
CA LYS A 83 11.99 -41.39 -7.85
C LYS A 83 10.48 -41.56 -7.69
N PRO A 84 9.80 -40.74 -6.86
CA PRO A 84 8.41 -40.45 -7.17
C PRO A 84 8.43 -39.79 -8.55
N ASP A 85 7.87 -40.44 -9.56
CA ASP A 85 7.88 -40.01 -10.97
C ASP A 85 7.13 -38.68 -11.22
N ASP A 86 6.58 -38.04 -10.19
CA ASP A 86 5.66 -36.90 -10.31
C ASP A 86 6.12 -35.61 -9.59
N PHE A 87 7.38 -35.49 -9.16
CA PHE A 87 7.85 -34.23 -8.55
C PHE A 87 8.48 -33.28 -9.58
N GLU A 88 7.68 -32.37 -10.14
CA GLU A 88 8.19 -31.19 -10.86
C GLU A 88 8.69 -30.14 -9.85
N PRO A 89 9.94 -29.66 -9.94
CA PRO A 89 10.44 -28.57 -9.12
C PRO A 89 9.62 -27.29 -9.31
N LEU A 90 9.44 -26.50 -8.23
CA LEU A 90 8.70 -25.23 -8.31
C LEU A 90 9.29 -24.29 -9.37
N THR A 91 10.61 -24.20 -9.45
CA THR A 91 11.29 -23.34 -10.44
C THR A 91 10.93 -23.72 -11.87
N ASP A 92 10.84 -25.02 -12.17
CA ASP A 92 10.52 -25.51 -13.51
C ASP A 92 9.08 -25.18 -13.88
N THR A 93 8.12 -25.48 -12.99
CA THR A 93 6.71 -25.09 -13.18
C THR A 93 6.58 -23.57 -13.32
N TYR A 94 7.28 -22.80 -12.48
CA TYR A 94 7.20 -21.34 -12.46
C TYR A 94 7.68 -20.73 -13.78
N GLU A 95 8.88 -21.11 -14.26
CA GLU A 95 9.43 -20.58 -15.51
C GLU A 95 8.61 -21.02 -16.72
N ARG A 96 8.08 -22.26 -16.68
CA ARG A 96 7.16 -22.76 -17.71
C ARG A 96 5.89 -21.89 -17.78
N LEU A 97 5.22 -21.63 -16.65
CA LEU A 97 4.03 -20.78 -16.63
C LEU A 97 4.34 -19.33 -17.02
N ARG A 98 5.50 -18.79 -16.63
CA ARG A 98 5.90 -17.42 -16.97
C ARG A 98 6.08 -17.20 -18.48
N HIS A 99 6.46 -18.24 -19.22
CA HIS A 99 6.72 -18.19 -20.66
C HIS A 99 5.71 -18.96 -21.51
N SER A 100 4.69 -19.55 -20.87
CA SER A 100 3.65 -20.31 -21.57
C SER A 100 2.82 -19.37 -22.46
N HIS A 101 2.42 -19.90 -23.61
CA HIS A 101 1.42 -19.30 -24.49
C HIS A 101 0.11 -20.11 -24.47
N ASP A 102 0.06 -21.17 -23.66
CA ASP A 102 -1.15 -21.96 -23.46
C ASP A 102 -2.07 -21.25 -22.47
N SER A 103 -3.02 -20.49 -23.02
CA SER A 103 -4.02 -19.77 -22.22
C SER A 103 -4.86 -20.69 -21.34
N ALA A 104 -5.13 -21.94 -21.74
CA ALA A 104 -5.97 -22.85 -20.98
C ALA A 104 -5.27 -23.34 -19.72
N GLU A 105 -3.98 -23.68 -19.85
CA GLU A 105 -3.13 -24.00 -18.70
C GLU A 105 -3.03 -22.82 -17.72
N LEU A 106 -2.76 -21.62 -18.23
CA LEU A 106 -2.68 -20.42 -17.39
C LEU A 106 -3.99 -20.14 -16.66
N SER A 107 -5.12 -20.34 -17.34
CA SER A 107 -6.47 -20.21 -16.76
C SER A 107 -6.69 -21.23 -15.63
N GLU A 108 -6.23 -22.46 -15.82
CA GLU A 108 -6.35 -23.51 -14.81
C GLU A 108 -5.64 -23.11 -13.51
N PHE A 109 -4.40 -22.61 -13.62
CA PHE A 109 -3.65 -22.14 -12.45
C PHE A 109 -4.25 -20.87 -11.83
N ALA A 110 -4.75 -19.93 -12.63
CA ALA A 110 -5.38 -18.71 -12.13
C ALA A 110 -6.64 -18.98 -11.31
N ARG A 111 -7.45 -19.97 -11.73
CA ARG A 111 -8.75 -20.29 -11.14
C ARG A 111 -8.66 -21.36 -10.04
N ARG A 112 -7.50 -21.99 -9.87
CA ARG A 112 -7.30 -23.04 -8.87
C ARG A 112 -7.50 -22.48 -7.46
N PRO A 113 -8.34 -23.10 -6.62
CA PRO A 113 -8.49 -22.70 -5.23
C PRO A 113 -7.15 -22.75 -4.50
N LEU A 114 -6.91 -21.75 -3.65
CA LEU A 114 -5.72 -21.73 -2.81
C LEU A 114 -5.75 -22.90 -1.81
N PRO A 115 -4.60 -23.56 -1.56
CA PRO A 115 -4.49 -24.54 -0.49
C PRO A 115 -4.81 -23.95 0.89
N ASP A 116 -5.02 -24.81 1.88
CA ASP A 116 -5.16 -24.38 3.28
C ASP A 116 -3.88 -23.64 3.72
N LYS A 117 -4.07 -22.50 4.40
CA LYS A 117 -2.98 -21.70 4.98
C LYS A 117 -2.17 -22.46 6.04
N ALA A 118 -2.76 -23.50 6.64
CA ALA A 118 -2.03 -24.39 7.55
C ALA A 118 -0.89 -25.16 6.86
N ASP A 119 -1.04 -25.47 5.56
CA ASP A 119 0.03 -26.03 4.74
C ASP A 119 0.84 -24.90 4.09
N GLN A 120 1.82 -24.41 4.84
CA GLN A 120 2.67 -23.30 4.40
C GLN A 120 3.43 -23.60 3.10
N ALA A 121 3.82 -24.85 2.88
CA ALA A 121 4.59 -25.24 1.70
C ALA A 121 3.72 -25.22 0.44
N ALA A 122 2.53 -25.84 0.51
CA ALA A 122 1.58 -25.82 -0.61
C ALA A 122 1.06 -24.41 -0.88
N PHE A 123 0.74 -23.65 0.16
CA PHE A 123 0.26 -22.27 0.02
C PHE A 123 1.33 -21.37 -0.62
N SER A 124 2.57 -21.42 -0.13
CA SER A 124 3.70 -20.68 -0.71
C SER A 124 3.90 -21.04 -2.18
N ARG A 125 3.92 -22.34 -2.50
CA ARG A 125 4.03 -22.82 -3.89
C ARG A 125 2.92 -22.27 -4.77
N ALA A 126 1.66 -22.36 -4.34
CA ALA A 126 0.52 -21.86 -5.10
C ALA A 126 0.61 -20.34 -5.34
N THR A 127 0.98 -19.55 -4.34
CA THR A 127 1.12 -18.10 -4.48
C THR A 127 2.26 -17.69 -5.42
N ALA A 128 3.37 -18.44 -5.42
CA ALA A 128 4.46 -18.22 -6.38
C ALA A 128 4.01 -18.50 -7.83
N LEU A 129 3.27 -19.58 -8.05
CA LEU A 129 2.74 -19.89 -9.38
C LEU A 129 1.70 -18.86 -9.86
N LEU A 130 0.86 -18.34 -8.96
CA LEU A 130 -0.04 -17.24 -9.29
C LEU A 130 0.70 -15.96 -9.69
N GLU A 131 1.87 -15.68 -9.10
CA GLU A 131 2.70 -14.56 -9.53
C GLU A 131 3.19 -14.73 -10.98
N ALA A 132 3.61 -15.93 -11.37
CA ALA A 132 4.01 -16.24 -12.75
C ALA A 132 2.85 -16.06 -13.72
N VAL A 133 1.68 -16.60 -13.38
CA VAL A 133 0.45 -16.51 -14.19
C VAL A 133 -0.03 -15.06 -14.32
N ALA A 134 -0.06 -14.31 -13.22
CA ALA A 134 -0.47 -12.91 -13.22
C ALA A 134 0.48 -12.01 -14.04
N GLY A 135 1.77 -12.35 -14.05
CA GLY A 135 2.78 -11.64 -14.83
C GLY A 135 2.84 -12.05 -16.31
N ASN A 136 2.09 -13.06 -16.75
CA ASN A 136 2.12 -13.57 -18.11
C ASN A 136 1.04 -12.88 -18.98
N PRO A 137 1.41 -12.17 -20.06
CA PRO A 137 0.46 -11.53 -20.99
C PRO A 137 -0.48 -12.51 -21.72
N SER A 138 -0.08 -13.78 -21.87
CA SER A 138 -0.88 -14.84 -22.47
C SER A 138 -2.00 -15.35 -21.56
N THR A 139 -1.98 -14.97 -20.28
CA THR A 139 -3.08 -15.26 -19.35
C THR A 139 -4.31 -14.44 -19.78
N PRO A 140 -5.48 -15.08 -19.96
CA PRO A 140 -6.69 -14.38 -20.37
C PRO A 140 -7.00 -13.18 -19.48
N ILE A 141 -7.57 -12.13 -20.06
CA ILE A 141 -7.77 -10.86 -19.34
C ILE A 141 -8.75 -11.06 -18.19
N GLU A 142 -9.80 -11.83 -18.41
CA GLU A 142 -10.79 -12.23 -17.41
C GLU A 142 -10.17 -12.87 -16.17
N ASP A 143 -9.12 -13.68 -16.35
CA ASP A 143 -8.41 -14.32 -15.24
C ASP A 143 -7.50 -13.32 -14.52
N ARG A 144 -6.78 -12.48 -15.26
CA ARG A 144 -5.98 -11.40 -14.67
C ARG A 144 -6.85 -10.40 -13.89
N VAL A 145 -8.03 -10.07 -14.40
CA VAL A 145 -9.04 -9.26 -13.70
C VAL A 145 -9.52 -9.96 -12.43
N GLN A 146 -9.87 -11.25 -12.52
CA GLN A 146 -10.30 -12.02 -11.34
C GLN A 146 -9.21 -12.05 -10.25
N LEU A 147 -7.96 -12.32 -10.64
CA LEU A 147 -6.81 -12.29 -9.73
C LEU A 147 -6.62 -10.90 -9.13
N ALA A 148 -6.68 -9.85 -9.95
CA ALA A 148 -6.55 -8.46 -9.49
C ALA A 148 -7.65 -8.06 -8.49
N GLN A 149 -8.87 -8.58 -8.64
CA GLN A 149 -9.99 -8.28 -7.74
C GLN A 149 -9.93 -9.02 -6.40
N THR A 150 -9.40 -10.25 -6.40
CA THR A 150 -9.60 -11.19 -5.28
C THR A 150 -8.34 -11.53 -4.51
N MET A 151 -7.16 -11.41 -5.12
CA MET A 151 -5.93 -11.85 -4.48
C MET A 151 -5.44 -10.82 -3.46
N PRO A 152 -5.12 -11.23 -2.22
CA PRO A 152 -4.62 -10.34 -1.18
C PRO A 152 -3.09 -10.15 -1.23
N PHE A 153 -2.43 -10.72 -2.24
CA PHE A 153 -0.97 -10.89 -2.26
C PHE A 153 -0.27 -9.73 -2.99
N PRO A 154 0.59 -8.97 -2.31
CA PRO A 154 1.26 -7.83 -2.93
C PRO A 154 2.10 -8.18 -4.16
N ASN A 155 2.78 -9.33 -4.19
CA ASN A 155 3.60 -9.74 -5.32
C ASN A 155 2.75 -9.95 -6.60
N VAL A 156 1.57 -10.57 -6.47
CA VAL A 156 0.60 -10.72 -7.57
C VAL A 156 0.05 -9.37 -8.01
N LEU A 157 -0.44 -8.56 -7.07
CA LEU A 157 -1.03 -7.25 -7.40
C LEU A 157 -0.02 -6.28 -8.03
N VAL A 158 1.26 -6.36 -7.65
CA VAL A 158 2.32 -5.56 -8.29
C VAL A 158 2.46 -5.87 -9.77
N LYS A 159 2.43 -7.14 -10.17
CA LYS A 159 2.51 -7.53 -11.58
C LYS A 159 1.31 -6.97 -12.36
N LEU A 160 0.12 -7.14 -11.80
CA LEU A 160 -1.13 -6.68 -12.41
C LEU A 160 -1.29 -5.15 -12.41
N SER A 161 -0.60 -4.43 -11.52
CA SER A 161 -0.66 -2.96 -11.45
C SER A 161 -0.02 -2.25 -12.65
N VAL A 162 0.79 -2.96 -13.44
CA VAL A 162 1.45 -2.45 -14.64
C VAL A 162 0.97 -3.19 -15.90
N ASP A 163 -0.16 -3.89 -15.79
CA ASP A 163 -0.77 -4.60 -16.90
C ASP A 163 -1.07 -3.65 -18.06
N SER A 164 -0.91 -4.12 -19.31
CA SER A 164 -1.22 -3.31 -20.48
C SER A 164 -2.72 -3.02 -20.60
N ALA A 165 -3.57 -3.92 -20.10
CA ALA A 165 -5.01 -3.75 -20.12
C ALA A 165 -5.47 -2.86 -18.94
N PRO A 166 -6.09 -1.69 -19.20
CA PRO A 166 -6.52 -0.79 -18.13
C PRO A 166 -7.57 -1.42 -17.22
N GLU A 167 -8.37 -2.36 -17.72
CA GLU A 167 -9.36 -3.08 -16.92
C GLU A 167 -8.77 -3.96 -15.82
N VAL A 168 -7.59 -4.54 -16.05
CA VAL A 168 -6.83 -5.26 -15.02
C VAL A 168 -6.32 -4.26 -13.97
N ARG A 169 -5.73 -3.15 -14.40
CA ARG A 169 -5.24 -2.10 -13.48
C ARG A 169 -6.36 -1.49 -12.64
N ARG A 170 -7.55 -1.29 -13.24
CA ARG A 170 -8.77 -0.84 -12.54
C ARG A 170 -9.19 -1.84 -11.46
N ALA A 171 -9.12 -3.13 -11.76
CA ALA A 171 -9.40 -4.18 -10.79
C ALA A 171 -8.41 -4.14 -9.61
N VAL A 172 -7.10 -3.95 -9.86
CA VAL A 172 -6.11 -3.78 -8.78
C VAL A 172 -6.45 -2.54 -7.94
N ALA A 173 -6.73 -1.41 -8.59
CA ALA A 173 -7.07 -0.17 -7.89
C ALA A 173 -8.31 -0.28 -6.99
N GLY A 174 -9.25 -1.17 -7.33
CA GLY A 174 -10.47 -1.43 -6.56
C GLY A 174 -10.32 -2.49 -5.47
N ASN A 175 -9.18 -3.18 -5.40
CA ASN A 175 -8.98 -4.28 -4.46
C ASN A 175 -8.84 -3.75 -3.01
N ALA A 176 -9.60 -4.33 -2.08
CA ALA A 176 -9.64 -3.91 -0.68
C ALA A 176 -8.41 -4.35 0.15
N ASP A 177 -7.72 -5.39 -0.32
CA ASP A 177 -6.51 -5.94 0.28
C ASP A 177 -5.22 -5.25 -0.20
N ASP A 178 -5.36 -4.34 -1.16
CA ASP A 178 -4.27 -3.57 -1.71
C ASP A 178 -3.54 -2.75 -0.63
N LYS A 179 -2.28 -2.44 -0.88
CA LYS A 179 -1.45 -1.65 0.03
C LYS A 179 -1.51 -0.19 -0.36
N ASN A 180 -1.47 0.67 0.66
CA ASN A 180 -1.51 2.13 0.48
C ASN A 180 -0.48 2.62 -0.54
N TRP A 181 0.73 2.06 -0.54
CA TRP A 181 1.79 2.45 -1.49
C TRP A 181 1.48 2.03 -2.94
N LEU A 182 0.77 0.93 -3.15
CA LEU A 182 0.41 0.45 -4.49
C LEU A 182 -0.79 1.24 -5.03
N VAL A 183 -1.80 1.46 -4.21
CA VAL A 183 -2.90 2.38 -4.55
C VAL A 183 -2.37 3.78 -4.84
N GLY A 184 -1.38 4.25 -4.08
CA GLY A 184 -0.71 5.53 -4.31
C GLY A 184 0.03 5.64 -5.65
N ARG A 185 0.43 4.53 -6.26
CA ARG A 185 0.91 4.49 -7.64
C ARG A 185 -0.25 4.62 -8.61
N LEU A 186 -1.35 3.90 -8.37
CA LEU A 186 -2.53 3.85 -9.24
C LEU A 186 -3.34 5.16 -9.26
N THR A 187 -3.25 6.00 -8.23
CA THR A 187 -3.81 7.38 -8.28
C THR A 187 -3.12 8.26 -9.33
N LYS A 188 -1.99 7.83 -9.87
CA LYS A 188 -1.18 8.51 -10.91
C LYS A 188 -1.16 7.72 -12.23
N ASP A 189 -2.04 6.73 -12.39
CA ASP A 189 -2.15 5.95 -13.62
C ASP A 189 -2.48 6.84 -14.82
N GLU A 190 -2.06 6.40 -16.02
CA GLU A 190 -2.37 7.08 -17.28
C GLU A 190 -3.88 7.05 -17.58
N ASP A 191 -4.57 5.95 -17.21
CA ASP A 191 -6.00 5.76 -17.43
C ASP A 191 -6.81 6.50 -16.36
N ALA A 192 -7.76 7.31 -16.81
CA ALA A 192 -8.57 8.14 -15.91
C ALA A 192 -9.44 7.31 -14.96
N GLN A 193 -9.99 6.18 -15.44
CA GLN A 193 -10.85 5.34 -14.61
C GLN A 193 -10.04 4.58 -13.55
N VAL A 194 -8.80 4.19 -13.85
CA VAL A 194 -7.89 3.61 -12.83
C VAL A 194 -7.62 4.63 -11.73
N ARG A 195 -7.26 5.87 -12.08
CA ARG A 195 -7.03 6.95 -11.09
C ARG A 195 -8.26 7.17 -10.21
N ASP A 196 -9.44 7.23 -10.82
CA ASP A 196 -10.71 7.46 -10.15
C ASP A 196 -11.07 6.35 -9.16
N ILE A 197 -10.86 5.09 -9.54
CA ILE A 197 -11.10 3.94 -8.65
C ILE A 197 -10.08 3.97 -7.51
N ALA A 198 -8.80 4.22 -7.80
CA ALA A 198 -7.75 4.30 -6.79
C ALA A 198 -8.05 5.41 -5.77
N LEU A 199 -8.50 6.59 -6.20
CA LEU A 199 -8.85 7.70 -5.28
C LEU A 199 -10.03 7.36 -4.35
N ARG A 200 -10.92 6.49 -4.79
CA ARG A 200 -12.09 6.00 -4.03
C ARG A 200 -11.77 4.81 -3.12
N ASN A 201 -10.61 4.16 -3.28
CA ASN A 201 -10.21 3.04 -2.45
C ASN A 201 -10.03 3.45 -0.97
N GLY A 202 -10.45 2.60 -0.04
CA GLY A 202 -10.31 2.83 1.41
C GLY A 202 -8.87 2.80 1.91
N ARG A 203 -7.93 2.27 1.12
CA ARG A 203 -6.48 2.25 1.42
C ARG A 203 -5.80 3.56 1.03
N THR A 204 -6.48 4.45 0.31
CA THR A 204 -5.93 5.73 -0.16
C THR A 204 -5.79 6.71 0.99
N SER A 205 -4.58 7.24 1.18
CA SER A 205 -4.32 8.22 2.25
C SER A 205 -4.98 9.57 1.96
N TRP A 206 -5.20 10.37 3.01
CA TRP A 206 -5.64 11.77 2.89
C TRP A 206 -4.72 12.61 2.00
N LYS A 207 -3.40 12.38 2.08
CA LYS A 207 -2.44 13.08 1.21
C LYS A 207 -2.69 12.74 -0.27
N MET A 208 -2.87 11.47 -0.60
CA MET A 208 -3.15 11.04 -1.97
C MET A 208 -4.51 11.56 -2.45
N ARG A 209 -5.54 11.56 -1.59
CA ARG A 209 -6.85 12.15 -1.91
C ARG A 209 -6.77 13.66 -2.14
N LEU A 210 -5.92 14.36 -1.38
CA LEU A 210 -5.66 15.80 -1.59
C LEU A 210 -4.97 16.06 -2.93
N GLU A 211 -3.92 15.30 -3.26
CA GLU A 211 -3.24 15.37 -4.56
C GLU A 211 -4.24 15.11 -5.71
N GLY A 212 -5.09 14.08 -5.57
CA GLY A 212 -6.16 13.78 -6.53
C GLY A 212 -7.20 14.89 -6.66
N ALA A 213 -7.64 15.49 -5.55
CA ALA A 213 -8.59 16.61 -5.58
C ALA A 213 -8.00 17.87 -6.23
N GLN A 214 -6.68 18.04 -6.23
CA GLN A 214 -5.99 19.16 -6.89
C GLN A 214 -5.71 18.89 -8.38
N ASN A 215 -5.81 17.63 -8.83
CA ASN A 215 -5.53 17.27 -10.21
C ASN A 215 -6.68 17.77 -11.12
N PRO A 216 -6.39 18.61 -12.14
CA PRO A 216 -7.41 19.15 -13.05
C PRO A 216 -8.03 18.10 -13.99
N GLN A 217 -7.51 16.87 -14.00
CA GLN A 217 -8.01 15.74 -14.79
C GLN A 217 -8.84 14.74 -13.97
N THR A 218 -9.09 15.02 -12.68
CA THR A 218 -9.95 14.18 -11.85
C THR A 218 -11.40 14.37 -12.26
N SER A 219 -12.14 13.26 -12.40
CA SER A 219 -13.51 13.30 -12.89
C SER A 219 -14.45 14.00 -11.91
N PRO A 220 -15.53 14.64 -12.40
CA PRO A 220 -16.55 15.25 -11.54
C PRO A 220 -17.15 14.27 -10.54
N GLU A 221 -17.33 13.00 -10.92
CA GLU A 221 -17.88 11.94 -10.08
C GLU A 221 -16.93 11.59 -8.91
N THR A 222 -15.63 11.49 -9.17
CA THR A 222 -14.63 11.28 -8.12
C THR A 222 -14.54 12.50 -7.21
N LEU A 223 -14.59 13.71 -7.77
CA LEU A 223 -14.62 14.94 -6.98
C LEU A 223 -15.85 15.01 -6.06
N ASP A 224 -17.04 14.62 -6.55
CA ASP A 224 -18.24 14.53 -5.73
C ASP A 224 -18.08 13.55 -4.56
N PHE A 225 -17.48 12.38 -4.81
CA PHE A 225 -17.14 11.42 -3.75
C PHE A 225 -16.18 12.03 -2.71
N LEU A 226 -15.07 12.64 -3.16
CA LEU A 226 -14.07 13.26 -2.27
C LEU A 226 -14.69 14.41 -1.45
N ALA A 227 -15.63 15.14 -2.03
CA ALA A 227 -16.38 16.20 -1.36
C ALA A 227 -17.33 15.71 -0.25
N LYS A 228 -17.60 14.40 -0.15
CA LYS A 228 -18.44 13.81 0.90
C LYS A 228 -17.62 13.29 2.08
N LEU A 229 -16.31 13.10 1.91
CA LEU A 229 -15.43 12.55 2.93
C LEU A 229 -15.30 13.48 4.15
N GLY A 230 -15.41 12.90 5.34
CA GLY A 230 -15.41 13.56 6.65
C GLY A 230 -16.65 14.41 6.94
N ALA A 231 -17.65 14.42 6.06
CA ALA A 231 -18.92 15.15 6.27
C ALA A 231 -20.11 14.19 6.22
N GLU A 232 -20.22 13.41 5.16
CA GLU A 232 -21.27 12.41 4.96
C GLU A 232 -20.71 10.98 5.03
N LEU A 233 -19.49 10.80 4.51
CA LEU A 233 -18.75 9.55 4.51
C LEU A 233 -17.58 9.61 5.49
N GLU A 234 -17.25 8.50 6.14
CA GLU A 234 -16.11 8.42 7.08
C GLU A 234 -16.18 9.53 8.16
N SER A 235 -17.30 9.65 8.89
CA SER A 235 -17.52 10.71 9.89
C SER A 235 -16.55 10.69 11.08
N SER A 236 -15.81 9.59 11.28
CA SER A 236 -14.72 9.49 12.24
C SER A 236 -13.38 10.02 11.72
N ALA A 237 -13.34 10.54 10.49
CA ALA A 237 -12.13 11.09 9.88
C ALA A 237 -11.67 12.38 10.56
N SER A 238 -10.42 12.75 10.35
CA SER A 238 -9.91 14.04 10.79
C SER A 238 -10.64 15.18 10.08
N ASP A 239 -11.28 16.07 10.85
CA ASP A 239 -11.95 17.27 10.32
C ASP A 239 -11.00 18.17 9.52
N VAL A 240 -9.75 18.30 9.97
CA VAL A 240 -8.73 19.11 9.32
C VAL A 240 -8.37 18.51 7.96
N LEU A 241 -7.99 17.24 7.91
CA LEU A 241 -7.56 16.60 6.65
C LEU A 241 -8.71 16.48 5.65
N SER A 242 -9.91 16.12 6.13
CA SER A 242 -11.08 16.03 5.27
C SER A 242 -11.49 17.39 4.71
N SER A 243 -11.49 18.45 5.52
CA SER A 243 -11.80 19.81 5.03
C SER A 243 -10.75 20.34 4.04
N MET A 244 -9.47 19.97 4.18
CA MET A 244 -8.44 20.29 3.18
C MET A 244 -8.75 19.65 1.82
N VAL A 245 -9.16 18.38 1.81
CA VAL A 245 -9.57 17.68 0.57
C VAL A 245 -10.83 18.33 -0.02
N ARG A 246 -11.88 18.56 0.79
CA ARG A 246 -13.11 19.21 0.30
C ARG A 246 -12.87 20.62 -0.24
N ARG A 247 -11.96 21.38 0.38
CA ARG A 247 -11.53 22.69 -0.15
C ARG A 247 -10.82 22.56 -1.48
N ALA A 248 -9.94 21.57 -1.63
CA ALA A 248 -9.27 21.30 -2.91
C ALA A 248 -10.29 20.92 -4.00
N VAL A 249 -11.28 20.09 -3.66
CA VAL A 249 -12.39 19.79 -4.58
C VAL A 249 -13.11 21.06 -4.99
N ALA A 250 -13.48 21.93 -4.03
CA ALA A 250 -14.18 23.18 -4.35
C ALA A 250 -13.39 24.06 -5.34
N LEU A 251 -12.06 24.08 -5.24
CA LEU A 251 -11.18 24.85 -6.12
C LEU A 251 -10.89 24.17 -7.46
N ASN A 252 -11.25 22.89 -7.63
CA ASN A 252 -10.94 22.15 -8.85
C ASN A 252 -11.80 22.65 -10.03
N PRO A 253 -11.22 22.88 -11.23
CA PRO A 253 -11.98 23.31 -12.39
C PRO A 253 -13.06 22.31 -12.85
N GLN A 254 -12.88 21.01 -12.59
CA GLN A 254 -13.82 19.94 -12.95
C GLN A 254 -14.92 19.72 -11.91
N ALA A 255 -14.94 20.46 -10.80
CA ALA A 255 -15.97 20.32 -9.79
C ALA A 255 -17.34 20.72 -10.38
N ALA A 256 -18.26 19.75 -10.42
CA ALA A 256 -19.60 19.97 -10.94
C ALA A 256 -20.39 20.96 -10.07
N ARG A 257 -21.29 21.71 -10.71
CA ARG A 257 -22.13 22.70 -10.04
C ARG A 257 -22.90 22.14 -8.83
N PRO A 258 -23.54 20.95 -8.87
CA PRO A 258 -24.21 20.39 -7.68
C PRO A 258 -23.24 20.13 -6.52
N THR A 259 -22.03 19.67 -6.81
CA THR A 259 -20.96 19.48 -5.81
C THR A 259 -20.59 20.82 -5.18
N LEU A 260 -20.43 21.88 -5.99
CA LEU A 260 -20.11 23.22 -5.50
C LEU A 260 -21.25 23.83 -4.67
N GLU A 261 -22.51 23.67 -5.08
CA GLU A 261 -23.68 24.15 -4.34
C GLU A 261 -23.76 23.51 -2.95
N ARG A 262 -23.49 22.20 -2.87
CA ARG A 262 -23.39 21.49 -1.59
C ARG A 262 -22.22 21.98 -0.73
N LEU A 263 -21.02 22.11 -1.33
CA LEU A 263 -19.85 22.63 -0.62
C LEU A 263 -19.98 24.09 -0.19
N ALA A 264 -20.82 24.90 -0.85
CA ALA A 264 -21.13 26.27 -0.45
C ALA A 264 -21.86 26.35 0.90
N ALA A 265 -22.43 25.24 1.38
CA ALA A 265 -23.05 25.09 2.69
C ALA A 265 -22.20 24.23 3.66
N ASP A 266 -20.93 23.94 3.33
CA ASP A 266 -20.02 23.15 4.18
C ASP A 266 -19.81 23.78 5.55
N SER A 267 -19.65 22.95 6.58
CA SER A 267 -19.39 23.39 7.96
C SER A 267 -18.06 24.13 8.10
N SER A 268 -17.07 23.83 7.24
CA SER A 268 -15.80 24.54 7.18
C SER A 268 -15.95 25.86 6.40
N PRO A 269 -15.71 27.02 7.03
CA PRO A 269 -15.84 28.32 6.36
C PRO A 269 -14.92 28.47 5.14
N GLN A 270 -13.76 27.82 5.16
CA GLN A 270 -12.80 27.88 4.06
C GLN A 270 -13.29 27.12 2.83
N VAL A 271 -13.95 25.98 3.03
CA VAL A 271 -14.56 25.18 1.96
C VAL A 271 -15.73 25.94 1.35
N ALA A 272 -16.64 26.43 2.20
CA ALA A 272 -17.82 27.19 1.78
C ALA A 272 -17.44 28.46 0.99
N LYS A 273 -16.43 29.21 1.45
CA LYS A 273 -15.93 30.39 0.73
C LYS A 273 -15.37 30.03 -0.65
N ALA A 274 -14.57 28.97 -0.74
CA ALA A 274 -13.98 28.53 -2.01
C ALA A 274 -15.07 28.12 -3.02
N ALA A 275 -16.05 27.34 -2.58
CA ALA A 275 -17.14 26.90 -3.44
C ALA A 275 -18.02 28.07 -3.93
N ARG A 276 -18.37 29.02 -3.06
CA ARG A 276 -19.14 30.22 -3.44
C ARG A 276 -18.42 31.09 -4.45
N SER A 277 -17.10 31.28 -4.30
CA SER A 277 -16.30 32.00 -5.30
C SER A 277 -16.40 31.32 -6.66
N ARG A 278 -16.25 29.99 -6.69
CA ARG A 278 -16.31 29.21 -7.93
C ARG A 278 -17.68 29.23 -8.61
N LEU A 279 -18.77 29.27 -7.84
CA LEU A 279 -20.12 29.44 -8.37
C LEU A 279 -20.38 30.84 -8.95
N GLN A 280 -19.66 31.86 -8.50
CA GLN A 280 -19.75 33.21 -9.05
C GLN A 280 -18.95 33.37 -10.34
N ASP A 281 -17.89 32.56 -10.50
CA ASP A 281 -17.00 32.56 -11.66
C ASP A 281 -17.50 31.66 -12.82
N GLN A 282 -18.59 30.90 -12.63
CA GLN A 282 -19.22 30.00 -13.63
C GLN A 282 -20.47 30.63 -14.24
#